data_AF-A0A8J7NB34-F1
#
_entry.id   AF-A0A8J7NB34-F1
#
_cell.length_a   1.000
_cell.length_b   1.000
_cell.length_c   1.000
_cell.angle_alpha   90.00
_cell.angle_beta   90.00
_cell.angle_gamma   90.00
#
_symmetry.space_group_name_H-M   'P 1'
#
loop_
_entity.id
_entity.type
_entity.pdbx_description
1 polymer ?
#
loop_
_entity_poly.entity_id
_entity_poly.type
_entity_poly.pdbx_seq_one_letter_code
_entity_poly.pdbx_strand_id
1 'polypeptide(L)'
;SASLRPLSGAAEALAAWVHGVEAAALRGLMECDRIDRWAREAEARTGDMSGRTPARLIAALQKWPLVSAPMLETETGASRAAVQRNMTRFEDLGLVDEVTGQSRFRFWRLALTTPGALSQVG
;
A
#
# COMPACT_ATOMS: atom_id res chain seq x y z
N SER A 1 42.08 -23.54 -28.31
CA SER A 1 40.87 -23.31 -27.50
C SER A 1 41.12 -22.24 -26.45
N ALA A 2 40.88 -20.98 -26.80
CA ALA A 2 41.05 -19.84 -25.90
C ALA A 2 39.68 -19.17 -25.67
N SER A 3 39.41 -18.87 -24.40
CA SER A 3 38.52 -17.78 -23.94
C SER A 3 37.01 -17.88 -24.20
N LEU A 4 36.35 -18.97 -23.77
CA LEU A 4 34.88 -18.99 -23.63
C LEU A 4 34.38 -18.70 -22.20
N ARG A 5 35.25 -18.83 -21.18
CA ARG A 5 34.89 -18.64 -19.76
C ARG A 5 34.45 -17.22 -19.36
N PRO A 6 35.09 -16.14 -19.85
CA PRO A 6 34.66 -14.77 -19.52
C PRO A 6 33.29 -14.44 -20.14
N LEU A 7 33.03 -14.96 -21.33
CA LEU A 7 31.78 -14.76 -22.06
C LEU A 7 30.64 -15.58 -21.46
N SER A 8 30.91 -16.80 -20.95
CA SER A 8 29.91 -17.59 -20.22
C SER A 8 29.53 -16.92 -18.89
N GLY A 9 30.49 -16.38 -18.14
CA GLY A 9 30.20 -15.63 -16.92
C GLY A 9 29.39 -14.35 -17.17
N ALA A 10 29.66 -13.64 -18.28
CA ALA A 10 28.88 -12.48 -18.68
C ALA A 10 27.45 -12.85 -19.12
N ALA A 11 27.29 -13.95 -19.86
CA ALA A 11 25.97 -14.46 -20.27
C ALA A 11 25.13 -14.92 -19.07
N GLU A 12 25.73 -15.63 -18.12
CA GLU A 12 25.09 -16.04 -16.87
C GLU A 12 24.68 -14.83 -16.02
N ALA A 13 25.56 -13.83 -15.89
CA ALA A 13 25.25 -12.59 -15.18
C ALA A 13 24.08 -11.82 -15.82
N LEU A 14 24.04 -11.73 -17.16
CA LEU A 14 22.94 -11.10 -17.88
C LEU A 14 21.62 -11.86 -17.68
N ALA A 15 21.64 -13.20 -17.78
CA ALA A 15 20.46 -14.01 -17.57
C ALA A 15 19.90 -13.85 -16.14
N ALA A 16 20.79 -13.87 -15.13
CA ALA A 16 20.41 -13.63 -13.74
C ALA A 16 19.82 -12.23 -13.53
N TRP A 17 20.40 -11.19 -14.18
CA TRP A 17 19.89 -9.84 -14.11
C TRP A 17 18.49 -9.72 -14.75
N VAL A 18 18.28 -10.28 -15.94
CA VAL A 18 16.97 -10.29 -16.62
C VAL A 18 15.90 -10.98 -15.76
N HIS A 19 16.20 -12.15 -15.21
CA HIS A 19 15.29 -12.84 -14.29
C HIS A 19 15.01 -12.02 -13.02
N GLY A 20 16.03 -11.32 -12.50
CA GLY A 20 15.87 -10.40 -11.37
C GLY A 20 14.91 -9.26 -11.69
N VAL A 21 15.01 -8.66 -12.88
CA VAL A 21 14.13 -7.59 -13.36
C VAL A 21 12.70 -8.11 -13.54
N GLU A 22 12.52 -9.27 -14.17
CA GLU A 22 11.21 -9.91 -14.35
C GLU A 22 10.54 -10.16 -12.99
N ALA A 23 11.26 -10.79 -12.06
CA ALA A 23 10.74 -11.08 -10.73
C ALA A 23 10.41 -9.80 -9.95
N ALA A 24 11.21 -8.73 -10.11
CA ALA A 24 10.92 -7.44 -9.49
C ALA A 24 9.67 -6.77 -10.08
N ALA A 25 9.51 -6.79 -11.40
CA ALA A 25 8.34 -6.26 -12.08
C ALA A 25 7.06 -6.99 -11.64
N LEU A 26 7.10 -8.32 -11.57
CA LEU A 26 5.99 -9.13 -11.09
C LEU A 26 5.62 -8.78 -9.64
N ARG A 27 6.60 -8.65 -8.74
CA ARG A 27 6.34 -8.22 -7.34
C ARG A 27 5.70 -6.84 -7.27
N GLY A 28 6.14 -5.90 -8.12
CA GLY A 28 5.54 -4.57 -8.23
C GLY A 28 4.07 -4.63 -8.65
N LEU A 29 3.76 -5.38 -9.72
CA LEU A 29 2.38 -5.57 -10.18
C LEU A 29 1.49 -6.22 -9.11
N MET A 30 2.02 -7.23 -8.39
CA MET A 30 1.31 -7.87 -7.28
C MET A 30 1.04 -6.91 -6.12
N GLU A 31 1.93 -5.94 -5.86
CA GLU A 31 1.68 -4.92 -4.85
C GLU A 31 0.58 -3.95 -5.29
N CYS A 32 0.59 -3.51 -6.55
CA CYS A 32 -0.49 -2.71 -7.10
C CYS A 32 -1.86 -3.41 -6.98
N ASP A 33 -1.94 -4.70 -7.32
CA ASP A 33 -3.20 -5.47 -7.17
C ASP A 33 -3.65 -5.57 -5.71
N ARG A 34 -2.71 -5.70 -4.76
CA ARG A 34 -3.04 -5.70 -3.33
C ARG A 34 -3.62 -4.36 -2.88
N ILE A 35 -3.05 -3.25 -3.34
CA ILE A 35 -3.55 -1.90 -3.05
C ILE A 35 -4.94 -1.68 -3.69
N ASP A 36 -5.16 -2.11 -4.93
CA ASP A 36 -6.45 -2.01 -5.61
C ASP A 36 -7.54 -2.84 -4.92
N ARG A 37 -7.19 -4.04 -4.45
CA ARG A 37 -8.08 -4.90 -3.67
C ARG A 37 -8.44 -4.25 -2.35
N TRP A 38 -7.46 -3.70 -1.64
CA TRP A 38 -7.69 -2.93 -0.42
C TRP A 38 -8.65 -1.77 -0.68
N ALA A 39 -8.48 -1.01 -1.77
CA ALA A 39 -9.32 0.15 -2.07
C ALA A 39 -10.80 -0.26 -2.26
N ARG A 40 -11.05 -1.35 -3.01
CA ARG A 40 -12.41 -1.89 -3.20
C ARG A 40 -13.04 -2.36 -1.88
N GLU A 41 -12.25 -2.99 -1.01
CA GLU A 41 -12.71 -3.39 0.32
C GLU A 41 -13.04 -2.16 1.18
N ALA A 42 -12.17 -1.16 1.19
CA ALA A 42 -12.38 0.09 1.91
C ALA A 42 -13.66 0.80 1.44
N GLU A 43 -13.92 0.86 0.14
CA GLU A 43 -15.15 1.43 -0.41
C GLU A 43 -16.40 0.69 0.08
N ALA A 44 -16.38 -0.64 0.03
CA ALA A 44 -17.50 -1.46 0.51
C ALA A 44 -17.75 -1.27 2.02
N ARG A 45 -16.68 -1.19 2.82
CA ARG A 45 -16.76 -1.10 4.29
C ARG A 45 -17.07 0.29 4.83
N THR A 46 -16.93 1.31 3.99
CA THR A 46 -17.19 2.71 4.33
C THR A 46 -18.44 3.26 3.63
N GLY A 47 -19.20 2.41 2.93
CA GLY A 47 -20.40 2.82 2.18
C GLY A 47 -21.53 3.40 3.03
N ASP A 48 -21.53 3.16 4.34
CA ASP A 48 -22.46 3.75 5.32
C ASP A 48 -22.01 5.14 5.83
N MET A 49 -20.75 5.53 5.58
CA MET A 49 -20.20 6.80 6.01
C MET A 49 -20.70 7.94 5.12
N SER A 50 -21.05 9.07 5.73
CA SER A 50 -21.59 10.21 5.02
C SER A 50 -20.53 11.10 4.37
N GLY A 51 -20.94 11.80 3.31
CA GLY A 51 -20.11 12.80 2.63
C GLY A 51 -19.09 12.22 1.66
N ARG A 52 -18.19 13.07 1.14
CA ARG A 52 -17.20 12.71 0.10
C ARG A 52 -15.82 12.40 0.66
N THR A 53 -15.58 12.70 1.94
CA THR A 53 -14.26 12.55 2.56
C THR A 53 -13.78 11.10 2.59
N PRO A 54 -14.58 10.08 2.96
CA PRO A 54 -14.13 8.68 2.92
C PRO A 54 -13.58 8.25 1.56
N ALA A 55 -14.33 8.48 0.49
CA ALA A 55 -13.90 8.14 -0.88
C ALA A 55 -12.63 8.88 -1.31
N ARG A 56 -12.48 10.15 -0.93
CA ARG A 56 -11.26 10.93 -1.22
C ARG A 56 -10.05 10.41 -0.44
N LEU A 57 -10.24 9.99 0.81
CA LEU A 57 -9.19 9.39 1.62
C LEU A 57 -8.74 8.05 1.04
N ILE A 58 -9.68 7.21 0.59
CA ILE A 58 -9.37 5.95 -0.09
C ILE A 58 -8.54 6.21 -1.34
N ALA A 59 -8.95 7.16 -2.18
CA ALA A 59 -8.21 7.53 -3.38
C ALA A 59 -6.80 8.08 -3.06
N ALA A 60 -6.62 8.81 -1.96
CA ALA A 60 -5.32 9.30 -1.52
C ALA A 60 -4.41 8.16 -1.03
N LEU A 61 -4.95 7.24 -0.24
CA LEU A 61 -4.23 6.08 0.29
C LEU A 61 -3.87 5.05 -0.81
N GLN A 62 -4.71 4.91 -1.83
CA GLN A 62 -4.42 4.06 -3.00
C GLN A 62 -3.20 4.58 -3.78
N LYS A 63 -3.03 5.91 -3.87
CA LYS A 63 -1.84 6.53 -4.47
C LYS A 63 -0.62 6.45 -3.56
N TRP A 64 -0.85 6.60 -2.26
CA TRP A 64 0.19 6.73 -1.25
C TRP A 64 -0.07 5.78 -0.08
N PRO A 65 0.55 4.58 -0.08
CA PRO A 65 0.32 3.57 0.96
C PRO A 65 0.78 3.95 2.38
N LEU A 66 1.42 5.11 2.53
CA LEU A 66 1.83 5.71 3.80
C LEU A 66 1.60 7.23 3.71
N VAL A 67 0.79 7.78 4.60
CA VAL A 67 0.36 9.20 4.56
C VAL A 67 0.41 9.84 5.93
N SER A 68 0.61 11.15 5.95
CA SER A 68 0.43 11.98 7.15
C SER A 68 -0.92 12.71 7.13
N ALA A 69 -1.37 13.20 8.29
CA ALA A 69 -2.59 14.01 8.36
C ALA A 69 -2.55 15.25 7.44
N PRO A 70 -1.49 16.09 7.45
CA PRO A 70 -1.43 17.26 6.57
C PRO A 70 -1.45 16.92 5.07
N MET A 71 -0.87 15.77 4.70
CA MET A 71 -0.93 15.28 3.33
C MET A 71 -2.37 14.94 2.93
N LEU A 72 -3.10 14.22 3.79
CA LEU A 72 -4.51 13.90 3.56
C LEU A 72 -5.41 15.15 3.52
N GLU A 73 -5.13 16.17 4.33
CA GLU A 73 -5.83 17.46 4.23
C GLU A 73 -5.64 18.08 2.85
N THR A 74 -4.41 18.11 2.35
CA THR A 74 -4.06 18.63 1.02
C THR A 74 -4.70 17.80 -0.10
N GLU A 75 -4.57 16.48 -0.07
CA GLU A 75 -5.07 15.57 -1.12
C GLU A 75 -6.61 15.56 -1.20
N THR A 76 -7.30 15.72 -0.07
CA THR A 76 -8.77 15.60 -0.02
C THR A 76 -9.50 16.95 0.02
N GLY A 77 -8.79 18.03 0.36
CA GLY A 77 -9.37 19.34 0.68
C GLY A 77 -10.27 19.33 1.92
N ALA A 78 -10.22 18.27 2.73
CA ALA A 78 -11.00 18.17 3.96
C ALA A 78 -10.28 18.85 5.12
N SER A 79 -11.03 19.31 6.11
CA SER A 79 -10.43 19.88 7.32
C SER A 79 -9.68 18.81 8.12
N ARG A 80 -8.65 19.24 8.86
CA ARG A 80 -7.94 18.41 9.83
C ARG A 80 -8.84 17.53 10.69
N ALA A 81 -9.88 18.12 11.27
CA ALA A 81 -10.82 17.42 12.14
C ALA A 81 -11.61 16.33 11.36
N ALA A 82 -11.98 16.59 10.11
CA ALA A 82 -12.63 15.60 9.26
C ALA A 82 -11.66 14.46 8.90
N VAL A 83 -10.41 14.77 8.53
CA VAL A 83 -9.37 13.77 8.28
C VAL A 83 -9.16 12.89 9.51
N GLN A 84 -8.89 13.47 10.69
CA GLN A 84 -8.67 12.72 11.92
C GLN A 84 -9.85 11.77 12.24
N ARG A 85 -11.10 12.26 12.21
CA ARG A 85 -12.26 11.41 12.53
C ARG A 85 -12.42 10.24 11.56
N ASN A 86 -12.24 10.49 10.25
CA ASN A 86 -12.34 9.43 9.25
C ASN A 86 -11.17 8.44 9.37
N MET A 87 -9.95 8.91 9.62
CA MET A 87 -8.80 8.02 9.80
C MET A 87 -8.92 7.17 11.06
N THR A 88 -9.41 7.72 12.18
CA THR A 88 -9.76 6.91 13.36
C THR A 88 -10.79 5.85 13.02
N ARG A 89 -11.82 6.19 12.22
CA ARG A 89 -12.79 5.19 11.76
C ARG A 89 -12.15 4.13 10.85
N PHE A 90 -11.19 4.49 9.99
CA PHE A 90 -10.48 3.55 9.14
C PHE A 90 -9.60 2.60 9.98
N GLU A 91 -8.99 3.10 11.06
CA GLU A 91 -8.27 2.27 12.03
C GLU A 91 -9.20 1.30 12.77
N ASP A 92 -10.38 1.75 13.22
CA ASP A 92 -11.36 0.87 13.87
C ASP A 92 -11.87 -0.22 12.92
N LEU A 93 -11.89 0.07 11.62
CA LEU A 93 -12.16 -0.89 10.55
C LEU A 93 -10.90 -1.70 10.19
N GLY A 94 -9.72 -1.46 10.75
CA GLY A 94 -8.50 -2.15 10.35
C GLY A 94 -8.18 -2.00 8.86
N LEU A 95 -8.58 -0.88 8.25
CA LEU A 95 -8.19 -0.51 6.88
C LEU A 95 -6.79 0.12 6.86
N VAL A 96 -6.35 0.70 7.98
CA VAL A 96 -5.04 1.32 8.14
C VAL A 96 -4.50 1.06 9.54
N ASP A 97 -3.18 1.05 9.65
CA ASP A 97 -2.45 1.05 10.92
C ASP A 97 -1.87 2.44 11.18
N GLU A 98 -2.02 2.98 12.38
CA GLU A 98 -1.25 4.15 12.78
C GLU A 98 0.14 3.75 13.28
N VAL A 99 1.18 4.42 12.78
CA VAL A 99 2.57 3.95 12.94
C VAL A 99 3.48 4.86 13.78
N THR A 100 3.00 6.00 14.28
CA THR A 100 3.81 6.92 15.10
C THR A 100 3.57 6.79 16.60
N GLY A 101 2.41 6.30 17.05
CA GLY A 101 2.05 6.22 18.46
C GLY A 101 1.89 7.58 19.14
N GLN A 102 1.75 8.67 18.37
CA GLN A 102 1.68 10.05 18.87
C GLN A 102 0.33 10.71 18.55
N SER A 103 -0.07 11.71 19.33
CA SER A 103 -1.37 12.38 19.16
C SER A 103 -1.35 13.51 18.12
N ARG A 104 -0.22 14.20 17.92
CA ARG A 104 -0.17 15.44 17.11
C ARG A 104 0.26 15.23 15.66
N PHE A 105 1.17 14.29 15.40
CA PHE A 105 1.70 14.01 14.06
C PHE A 105 1.56 12.52 13.76
N ARG A 106 0.38 12.13 13.26
CA ARG A 106 0.05 10.75 12.94
C ARG A 106 0.38 10.43 11.50
N PHE A 107 0.90 9.22 11.29
CA PHE A 107 1.07 8.61 9.99
C PHE A 107 0.29 7.31 9.96
N TRP A 108 -0.39 7.07 8.85
CA TRP A 108 -1.14 5.85 8.64
C TRP A 108 -0.57 5.08 7.46
N ARG A 109 -0.42 3.78 7.65
CA ARG A 109 -0.05 2.82 6.61
C ARG A 109 -1.28 2.00 6.23
N LEU A 110 -1.41 1.64 4.96
CA LEU A 110 -2.40 0.66 4.53
C LEU A 110 -2.27 -0.67 5.28
N ALA A 111 -3.39 -1.19 5.78
CA ALA A 111 -3.46 -2.55 6.29
C ALA A 111 -3.63 -3.50 5.11
N LEU A 112 -2.51 -3.85 4.46
CA LEU A 112 -2.51 -4.83 3.38
C LEU A 112 -2.54 -6.23 3.99
N THR A 113 -3.54 -7.05 3.64
CA THR A 113 -3.57 -8.45 4.04
C THR A 113 -2.31 -9.14 3.52
N THR A 114 -1.50 -9.69 4.42
CA THR A 114 -0.34 -10.49 4.03
C THR A 114 -0.84 -11.79 3.39
N PRO A 115 -0.41 -12.14 2.16
CA PRO A 115 -0.74 -13.43 1.58
C PRO A 115 -0.24 -14.55 2.49
N GLY A 116 -1.16 -15.37 3.02
CA GLY A 116 -0.86 -16.52 3.89
C GLY A 116 -1.36 -16.44 5.34
N ALA A 117 -1.88 -15.29 5.79
CA ALA A 117 -2.39 -15.16 7.17
C ALA A 117 -3.72 -15.90 7.46
N LEU A 118 -4.38 -16.47 6.44
CA LEU A 118 -5.64 -17.23 6.58
C LEU A 118 -5.43 -18.75 6.70
N SER A 119 -4.29 -19.22 7.22
CA SER A 119 -4.05 -20.67 7.47
C SER A 119 -3.63 -21.01 8.91
N GLN A 120 -3.98 -20.18 9.88
CA GLN A 120 -3.88 -20.50 11.32
C GLN A 120 -5.21 -20.24 12.02
N VAL A 121 -6.26 -20.92 11.56
CA VAL A 121 -7.41 -21.27 12.40
C VAL A 121 -7.68 -22.75 12.13
N GLY A 122 -7.10 -23.58 13.00
CA GLY A 122 -7.35 -25.01 13.12
C GLY A 122 -7.43 -25.34 14.59
#